data_AF-A0A1T5AVV0-F1
#
_entry.id   AF-A0A1T5AVV0-F1
#
_cell.length_a   1.000
_cell.length_b   1.000
_cell.length_c   1.000
_cell.angle_alpha   90.00
_cell.angle_beta   90.00
_cell.angle_gamma   90.00
#
_symmetry.space_group_name_H-M   'P 1'
#
loop_
_entity.id
_entity.type
_entity.pdbx_description
1 polymer ?
#
loop_
_entity_poly.entity_id
_entity_poly.type
_entity_poly.pdbx_seq_one_letter_code
_entity_poly.pdbx_strand_id
1 'polypeptide(L)' 'MFGLFKKKSKVEKLEVKYKKLLEEAHQLSTTNRSKSDEKMYEANEVLKQIDEIKKSEEA' A
#
# COMPACT_ATOMS: atom_id res chain seq x y z
N MET A 1 4.84 -17.72 -20.03
CA MET A 1 4.83 -16.63 -21.02
C MET A 1 5.05 -15.30 -20.28
N PHE A 2 6.31 -14.97 -19.96
CA PHE A 2 6.69 -13.78 -19.19
C PHE A 2 7.09 -12.66 -20.17
N GLY A 3 6.11 -11.88 -20.61
CA GLY A 3 6.29 -10.88 -21.66
C GLY A 3 5.77 -9.48 -21.33
N LEU A 4 5.63 -9.11 -20.05
CA LEU A 4 5.01 -7.84 -19.65
C LEU A 4 5.74 -7.16 -18.49
N PHE A 5 7.05 -6.91 -18.60
CA PHE A 5 7.71 -5.91 -17.77
C PHE A 5 7.30 -4.50 -18.22
N LYS A 6 6.01 -4.17 -18.12
CA LYS A 6 5.58 -2.78 -18.03
C LYS A 6 6.14 -2.26 -16.70
N LYS A 7 6.84 -1.12 -16.72
CA LYS A 7 7.25 -0.45 -15.49
C LYS A 7 5.98 -0.28 -14.65
N LYS A 8 5.99 -0.83 -13.43
CA LYS A 8 4.84 -0.67 -12.53
C LYS A 8 4.48 0.80 -12.44
N SER A 9 3.22 1.11 -12.66
CA SER A 9 2.73 2.48 -12.52
C SER A 9 2.99 2.97 -11.10
N LYS A 10 3.02 4.29 -10.90
CA LYS A 10 3.25 4.87 -9.57
C LYS A 10 2.19 4.37 -8.58
N VAL A 11 0.95 4.23 -9.05
CA VAL A 11 -0.18 3.62 -8.34
C VAL A 11 0.09 2.16 -8.00
N GLU A 12 0.50 1.31 -8.96
CA GLU A 12 0.77 -0.12 -8.69
C GLU A 12 1.88 -0.32 -7.64
N LYS A 13 2.90 0.55 -7.63
CA LYS A 13 3.95 0.50 -6.60
C LYS A 13 3.40 0.80 -5.21
N LEU A 14 2.51 1.78 -5.10
CA LEU A 14 1.86 2.14 -3.84
C LEU A 14 0.87 1.06 -3.41
N GLU A 15 0.11 0.46 -4.32
CA GLU A 15 -0.81 -0.64 -4.02
C GLU A 15 -0.08 -1.88 -3.49
N VAL A 16 1.09 -2.21 -4.06
CA VAL A 16 1.95 -3.27 -3.54
C VAL A 16 2.45 -2.93 -2.13
N LYS A 17 2.86 -1.68 -1.89
CA LYS A 17 3.30 -1.23 -0.56
C LYS A 17 2.15 -1.30 0.45
N TYR A 18 0.95 -0.85 0.08
CA TYR A 18 -0.25 -0.93 0.90
C TYR A 18 -0.56 -2.36 1.32
N LYS A 19 -0.60 -3.30 0.38
CA LYS A 19 -0.84 -4.72 0.67
C LYS A 19 0.19 -5.28 1.65
N LYS A 20 1.47 -4.95 1.46
CA LYS A 20 2.54 -5.39 2.34
C LYS A 20 2.38 -4.85 3.76
N LEU A 21 2.02 -3.57 3.90
CA LEU A 21 1.76 -2.95 5.21
C LEU A 21 0.57 -3.58 5.92
N LEU A 22 -0.49 -3.93 5.21
CA LEU A 22 -1.64 -4.64 5.79
C LEU A 22 -1.26 -6.04 6.26
N GLU A 23 -0.47 -6.77 5.48
CA GLU A 23 -0.01 -8.11 5.86
C GLU A 23 0.89 -8.05 7.11
N GLU A 24 1.82 -7.09 7.14
CA GLU A 24 2.66 -6.83 8.31
C GLU A 24 1.83 -6.43 9.54
N ALA A 25 0.85 -5.54 9.38
CA ALA A 25 -0.07 -5.15 10.45
C ALA A 25 -0.84 -6.36 10.98
N HIS A 26 -1.36 -7.21 10.10
CA HIS A 26 -2.10 -8.41 10.49
C HIS A 26 -1.20 -9.39 11.25
N GLN A 27 0.03 -9.63 10.78
CA GLN A 27 1.00 -10.47 11.50
C GLN A 27 1.34 -9.87 12.88
N LEU A 28 1.55 -8.56 12.94
CA LEU A 28 1.85 -7.84 14.18
C LEU A 28 0.65 -7.77 15.12
N SER A 29 -0.59 -7.85 14.65
CA SER A 29 -1.79 -7.80 15.50
C SER A 29 -1.80 -8.90 16.56
N THR A 30 -1.14 -10.03 16.27
CA THR A 30 -1.03 -11.18 17.17
C THR A 30 0.12 -11.08 18.18
N THR A 31 1.12 -10.23 17.91
CA THR A 31 2.37 -10.17 18.68
C THR A 31 2.65 -8.81 19.31
N ASN A 32 2.30 -7.72 18.62
CA ASN A 32 2.52 -6.35 19.04
C ASN A 32 1.46 -5.41 18.45
N ARG A 33 0.43 -5.13 19.26
CA ARG A 33 -0.69 -4.26 18.89
C ARG A 33 -0.24 -2.84 18.52
N SER A 34 0.68 -2.24 19.27
CA SER A 34 1.15 -0.88 18.98
C SER A 34 1.82 -0.79 17.60
N LYS A 35 2.67 -1.75 17.26
CA LYS A 35 3.29 -1.81 15.92
C LYS A 35 2.28 -2.12 14.82
N SER A 36 1.27 -2.94 15.11
CA SER A 36 0.15 -3.17 14.19
C SER A 36 -0.59 -1.87 13.88
N ASP A 37 -0.89 -1.07 14.89
CA ASP A 37 -1.60 0.21 14.74
C ASP A 37 -0.76 1.21 13.91
N GLU A 38 0.55 1.27 14.14
CA GLU A 38 1.48 2.06 13.31
C GLU A 38 1.46 1.64 11.84
N LYS A 39 1.50 0.33 11.56
CA LYS A 39 1.46 -0.20 10.19
C LYS A 39 0.11 0.03 9.50
N MET A 40 -0.98 -0.06 10.24
CA MET A 40 -2.31 0.34 9.76
C MET A 40 -2.36 1.83 9.41
N TYR A 41 -1.75 2.69 10.23
CA TYR A 41 -1.67 4.12 9.93
C TYR A 41 -0.86 4.38 8.65
N GLU A 42 0.32 3.76 8.52
CA GLU A 42 1.13 3.86 7.28
C GLU A 42 0.34 3.38 6.05
N ALA A 43 -0.45 2.30 6.18
CA ALA A 43 -1.26 1.78 5.09
C ALA A 43 -2.34 2.80 4.66
N ASN A 44 -3.02 3.45 5.61
CA ASN A 44 -4.00 4.50 5.32
C ASN A 44 -3.38 5.71 4.62
N GLU A 45 -2.18 6.12 5.01
CA GLU A 45 -1.47 7.22 4.34
C GLU A 45 -1.08 6.86 2.90
N VAL A 46 -0.71 5.60 2.63
CA VAL A 46 -0.46 5.12 1.27
C VAL A 46 -1.75 5.13 0.43
N LEU A 47 -2.88 4.76 1.03
CA LEU A 47 -4.19 4.82 0.38
C LEU A 47 -4.56 6.23 -0.06
N LYS A 48 -4.35 7.23 0.81
CA LYS A 48 -4.54 8.65 0.45
C LYS A 48 -3.68 9.07 -0.73
N GLN A 49 -2.40 8.67 -0.74
CA GLN A 49 -1.50 8.97 -1.87
C GLN A 49 -1.97 8.34 -3.18
N ILE A 50 -2.54 7.13 -3.12
CA ILE A 50 -3.11 6.46 -4.29
C ILE A 50 -4.32 7.26 -4.80
N ASP A 51 -5.22 7.67 -3.91
CA ASP A 51 -6.41 8.44 -4.27
C ASP A 51 -6.05 9.81 -4.85
N GLU A 52 -5.05 10.50 -4.29
CA GLU A 52 -4.55 11.76 -4.83
C GLU A 52 -3.98 11.58 -6.25
N ILE A 53 -3.20 10.52 -6.48
CA ILE A 53 -2.65 10.23 -7.80
C ILE A 53 -3.79 9.91 -8.78
N LYS A 54 -4.73 9.04 -8.42
CA LYS A 54 -5.87 8.70 -9.26
C LYS A 54 -6.71 9.93 -9.61
N LYS A 55 -7.00 10.77 -8.61
CA LYS A 55 -7.70 12.04 -8.79
C LYS A 55 -6.94 12.99 -9.71
N SER A 56 -5.61 13.01 -9.65
CA SER A 56 -4.78 13.82 -10.55
C SER A 56 -4.67 13.26 -11.98
N GLU A 57 -4.84 11.95 -12.15
CA GLU A 57 -4.84 11.29 -13.46
C GLU A 57 -6.21 11.40 -14.16
N GLU A 58 -7.29 11.61 -13.40
CA GLU A 58 -8.66 11.78 -13.91
C GLU A 58 -9.03 13.25 -14.25
N ALA A 59 -8.21 14.22 -13.83
CA ALA A 59 -8.42 15.67 -14.05
C ALA A 59 -7.68 16.20 -15.29
#